data_AF-A0A6D2IRI5-F1
#
_entry.id   AF-A0A6D2IRI5-F1
#
_cell.length_a   1.000
_cell.length_b   1.000
_cell.length_c   1.000
_cell.angle_alpha   90.00
_cell.angle_beta   90.00
_cell.angle_gamma   90.00
#
_symmetry.space_group_name_H-M   'P 1'
#
loop_
_entity.id
_entity.type
_entity.pdbx_description
1 polymer ?
#
loop_
_entity_poly.entity_id
_entity_poly.type
_entity_poly.pdbx_seq_one_letter_code
_entity_poly.pdbx_strand_id
1 'polypeptide(L)'
;MVYKDHKLYLLSAECCSFIKIFDFSGETPREIFRCGVELKTLWLRGKAFLQIDSWCVDETKLVVTVTGDVLKVERRRRPKSGTVSFRVYRFYTSSGVFKKYERVVSLGDEAMIFDLGVTVVADDEIEGIRRNCIYFNRSHNRMNRNDVSLFNLETRKMEPLHMFDGSSVQVSSVRWFLPSFTQT
;
A
#
# COMPACT_ATOMS: atom_id res chain seq x y z
N MET A 1 -0.36 9.50 -0.82
CA MET A 1 -1.58 10.23 -1.23
C MET A 1 -2.32 9.32 -2.18
N VAL A 2 -3.65 9.23 -2.06
CA VAL A 2 -4.50 8.42 -2.95
C VAL A 2 -5.68 9.28 -3.36
N TYR A 3 -6.06 9.25 -4.64
CA TYR A 3 -7.27 9.92 -5.14
C TYR A 3 -8.24 8.88 -5.69
N LYS A 4 -9.47 8.83 -5.16
CA LYS A 4 -10.50 7.88 -5.56
C LYS A 4 -11.88 8.49 -5.28
N ASP A 5 -12.86 8.30 -6.16
CA ASP A 5 -14.25 8.71 -5.96
C ASP A 5 -14.41 10.18 -5.54
N HIS A 6 -13.72 11.08 -6.24
CA HIS A 6 -13.63 12.52 -5.93
C HIS A 6 -13.06 12.86 -4.55
N LYS A 7 -12.39 11.92 -3.88
CA LYS A 7 -11.78 12.14 -2.56
C LYS A 7 -10.27 11.99 -2.62
N LEU A 8 -9.57 12.88 -1.92
CA LEU A 8 -8.12 12.85 -1.75
C LEU A 8 -7.78 12.40 -0.33
N TYR A 9 -7.08 11.28 -0.23
CA TYR A 9 -6.62 10.68 1.02
C TYR A 9 -5.14 11.03 1.23
N LEU A 10 -4.86 11.74 2.30
CA LEU A 10 -3.53 12.24 2.64
C LEU A 10 -3.04 11.63 3.94
N LEU A 11 -1.81 11.13 3.90
CA LEU A 11 -1.04 10.76 5.08
C LEU A 11 0.04 11.82 5.26
N SER A 12 -0.07 12.65 6.30
CA SER A 12 0.99 13.58 6.68
C SER A 12 1.90 12.96 7.72
N ALA A 13 3.20 13.20 7.56
CA ALA A 13 4.24 12.77 8.48
C ALA A 13 4.83 13.92 9.32
N GLU A 14 4.22 15.11 9.32
CA GLU A 14 4.71 16.26 10.09
C GLU A 14 4.35 16.13 11.58
N CYS A 15 5.37 16.05 12.46
CA CYS A 15 5.38 16.04 13.95
C CYS A 15 4.39 15.13 14.71
N CYS A 16 3.13 15.04 14.28
CA CYS A 16 2.12 14.06 14.66
C CYS A 16 1.48 13.56 13.37
N SER A 17 1.62 12.28 13.04
CA SER A 17 1.12 11.80 11.77
C SER A 17 -0.40 11.82 11.75
N PHE A 18 -0.99 12.37 10.69
CA PHE A 18 -2.44 12.45 10.56
C PHE A 18 -2.89 11.95 9.20
N ILE A 19 -4.07 11.32 9.20
CA ILE A 19 -4.83 11.06 8.00
C ILE A 19 -5.80 12.21 7.81
N LYS A 20 -5.81 12.77 6.61
CA LYS A 20 -6.83 13.71 6.15
C LYS A 20 -7.54 13.16 4.92
N ILE A 21 -8.84 13.39 4.83
CA ILE A 21 -9.60 13.13 3.61
C ILE A 21 -10.27 14.42 3.18
N PHE A 22 -10.05 14.80 1.94
CA PHE A 22 -10.67 15.95 1.30
C PHE A 22 -11.67 15.48 0.26
N ASP A 23 -12.85 16.07 0.26
CA ASP A 23 -13.90 15.87 -0.76
C ASP A 23 -13.78 16.97 -1.82
N PHE A 24 -13.66 16.57 -3.08
CA PHE A 24 -13.56 17.42 -4.27
C PHE A 24 -14.82 17.35 -5.15
N SER A 25 -15.95 16.84 -4.64
CA SER A 25 -17.21 16.80 -5.38
C SER A 25 -17.85 18.18 -5.62
N GLY A 26 -17.46 19.21 -4.85
CA GLY A 26 -17.94 20.60 -5.00
C GLY A 26 -16.90 21.55 -5.61
N GLU A 27 -17.28 22.82 -5.76
CA GLU A 27 -16.41 23.88 -6.33
C GLU A 27 -15.12 24.11 -5.53
N THR A 28 -15.16 23.88 -4.22
CA THR A 28 -14.02 24.05 -3.32
C THR A 28 -13.76 22.77 -2.53
N PRO A 29 -12.50 22.30 -2.43
CA PRO A 29 -12.17 21.10 -1.66
C PRO A 29 -12.50 21.25 -0.17
N ARG A 30 -13.15 20.27 0.43
CA ARG A 30 -13.56 20.29 1.86
C ARG A 30 -12.88 19.17 2.65
N GLU A 31 -12.24 19.49 3.77
CA GLU A 31 -11.74 18.47 4.70
C GLU A 31 -12.93 17.80 5.41
N ILE A 32 -13.20 16.53 5.09
CA ILE A 32 -14.31 15.76 5.67
C ILE A 32 -13.86 14.80 6.78
N PHE A 33 -12.56 14.58 6.90
CA PHE A 33 -12.00 13.65 7.89
C PHE A 33 -10.60 14.07 8.31
N ARG A 34 -10.34 13.98 9.62
CA ARG A 34 -9.00 14.11 10.21
C ARG A 34 -8.84 13.14 11.36
N CYS A 35 -7.73 12.40 11.38
CA CYS A 35 -7.43 11.46 12.47
C CYS A 35 -5.93 11.40 12.74
N GLY A 36 -5.54 11.46 14.02
CA GLY A 36 -4.17 11.20 14.45
C GLY A 36 -3.82 9.72 14.34
N VAL A 37 -2.66 9.40 13.78
CA VAL A 37 -2.15 8.05 13.59
C VAL A 37 -0.75 7.95 14.16
N GLU A 38 -0.49 6.89 14.91
CA GLU A 38 0.87 6.55 15.29
C GLU A 38 1.58 5.97 14.05
N LEU A 39 2.46 6.76 13.44
CA LEU A 39 3.46 6.24 12.51
C LEU A 39 4.69 5.84 13.30
N LYS A 40 4.97 4.54 13.35
CA LYS A 40 6.29 4.03 13.74
C LYS A 40 7.25 4.11 12.55
N THR A 41 7.38 5.29 11.95
CA THR A 41 8.44 5.54 10.98
C THR A 41 9.74 5.73 11.76
N LEU A 42 10.49 4.64 11.90
CA LEU A 42 11.88 4.69 12.38
C LEU A 42 12.76 5.32 11.28
N TRP A 43 12.64 6.63 11.09
CA TRP A 43 13.66 7.41 10.39
C TRP A 43 14.84 7.65 11.34
N LEU A 44 15.50 6.58 11.78
CA LEU A 44 16.81 6.74 12.40
C LEU A 44 17.81 6.96 11.26
N ARG A 45 18.03 8.25 10.94
CA ARG A 45 19.22 8.70 10.24
C ARG A 45 20.44 8.26 11.05
N GLY A 46 21.07 7.16 10.65
CA GLY A 46 22.32 6.74 11.25
C GLY A 46 22.79 5.36 10.81
N LYS A 47 24.11 5.20 10.70
CA LYS A 47 24.83 3.94 10.42
C LYS A 47 24.54 2.83 11.45
N ALA A 48 23.86 3.13 12.55
CA ALA A 48 23.59 2.20 13.65
C ALA A 48 22.62 1.05 13.29
N PHE A 49 21.63 1.27 12.41
CA PHE A 49 20.68 0.22 12.02
C PHE A 49 21.24 -0.82 11.04
N LEU A 50 22.37 -0.52 10.38
CA LEU A 50 22.99 -1.49 9.46
C LEU A 50 23.66 -2.67 10.19
N GLN A 51 23.88 -2.56 11.50
CA GLN A 51 24.54 -3.62 12.27
C GLN A 51 23.57 -4.75 12.69
N ILE A 52 22.28 -4.46 12.90
CA ILE A 52 21.28 -5.41 13.39
C ILE A 52 20.29 -5.73 12.26
N ASP A 53 20.15 -7.00 11.86
CA ASP A 53 19.16 -7.43 10.86
C ASP A 53 17.74 -7.53 11.46
N SER A 54 17.29 -6.48 12.16
CA SER A 54 15.95 -6.40 12.72
C SER A 54 14.96 -5.90 11.67
N TRP A 55 13.68 -6.27 11.84
CA TRP A 55 12.60 -5.74 11.02
C TRP A 55 12.46 -4.23 11.24
N CYS A 56 12.67 -3.43 10.19
CA CYS A 56 12.34 -2.00 10.19
C CYS A 56 11.14 -1.72 9.28
N VAL A 57 10.40 -0.65 9.59
CA VAL A 57 9.38 -0.11 8.68
C VAL A 57 10.11 0.73 7.64
N ASP A 58 9.99 0.32 6.38
CA ASP A 58 10.63 0.95 5.24
C ASP A 58 9.74 2.03 4.63
N GLU A 59 8.43 1.77 4.54
CA GLU A 59 7.46 2.69 3.98
C GLU A 59 6.08 2.48 4.61
N THR A 60 5.35 3.57 4.85
CA THR A 60 3.94 3.51 5.27
C THR A 60 3.06 4.24 4.27
N LYS A 61 2.02 3.58 3.79
CA LYS A 61 1.05 4.14 2.85
C LYS A 61 -0.39 3.96 3.36
N LEU A 62 -1.27 4.82 2.85
CA LEU A 62 -2.70 4.57 2.89
C LEU A 62 -3.11 3.81 1.64
N VAL A 63 -3.99 2.85 1.83
CA VAL A 63 -4.64 2.11 0.75
C VAL A 63 -6.14 2.29 0.88
N VAL A 64 -6.81 2.61 -0.23
CA VAL A 64 -8.27 2.67 -0.30
C VAL A 64 -8.77 1.42 -0.99
N THR A 65 -9.68 0.69 -0.35
CA THR A 65 -10.21 -0.56 -0.89
C THR A 65 -11.25 -0.30 -1.99
N VAL A 66 -11.66 -1.36 -2.71
CA VAL A 66 -12.78 -1.31 -3.64
C VAL A 66 -14.05 -0.91 -2.88
N THR A 67 -14.28 -1.49 -1.70
CA THR A 67 -15.38 -1.15 -0.78
C THR A 67 -15.32 0.26 -0.20
N GLY A 68 -14.20 0.98 -0.37
CA GLY A 68 -14.01 2.35 0.13
C GLY A 68 -13.47 2.43 1.57
N ASP A 69 -13.10 1.29 2.17
CA ASP A 69 -12.37 1.26 3.43
C ASP A 69 -10.97 1.85 3.28
N VAL A 70 -10.48 2.51 4.33
CA VAL A 70 -9.12 3.06 4.37
C VAL A 70 -8.25 2.20 5.27
N LEU A 71 -7.15 1.71 4.70
CA LEU A 71 -6.16 0.86 5.36
C LEU A 71 -4.84 1.62 5.54
N LYS A 72 -4.21 1.46 6.70
CA LYS A 72 -2.79 1.80 6.89
C LYS A 72 -1.95 0.58 6.60
N VAL A 73 -1.00 0.71 5.68
CA VAL A 73 -0.14 -0.41 5.25
C VAL A 73 1.31 -0.05 5.50
N GLU A 74 1.98 -0.84 6.33
CA GLU A 74 3.41 -0.74 6.61
C GLU A 74 4.16 -1.80 5.79
N ARG A 75 5.04 -1.37 4.89
CA ARG A 75 6.07 -2.24 4.30
C ARG A 75 7.23 -2.34 5.28
N ARG A 76 7.59 -3.56 5.64
CA ARG A 76 8.72 -3.87 6.52
C ARG A 76 9.80 -4.57 5.75
N ARG A 77 11.05 -4.24 6.05
CA ARG A 77 12.21 -4.80 5.39
C ARG A 77 13.27 -5.22 6.40
N ARG A 78 13.97 -6.30 6.10
CA ARG A 78 15.23 -6.66 6.76
C ARG A 78 16.40 -6.15 5.95
N PRO A 79 17.27 -5.28 6.52
CA PRO A 79 18.37 -4.69 5.77
C PRO A 79 19.34 -5.68 5.15
N LYS A 80 19.70 -6.78 5.84
CA LYS A 80 20.72 -7.73 5.36
C LYS A 80 20.15 -8.77 4.41
N SER A 81 19.01 -9.38 4.75
CA SER A 81 18.40 -10.42 3.91
C SER A 81 17.57 -9.87 2.75
N GLY A 82 17.20 -8.58 2.78
CA GLY A 82 16.33 -7.99 1.77
C GLY A 82 14.90 -8.53 1.80
N THR A 83 14.53 -9.32 2.82
CA THR A 83 13.19 -9.88 3.00
C THR A 83 12.21 -8.74 3.29
N VAL A 84 11.09 -8.74 2.57
CA VAL A 84 10.00 -7.79 2.73
C VAL A 84 8.79 -8.50 3.34
N SER A 85 8.07 -7.80 4.21
CA SER A 85 6.81 -8.26 4.81
C SER A 85 5.88 -7.07 4.98
N PHE A 86 4.58 -7.31 5.06
CA PHE A 86 3.58 -6.25 5.22
C PHE A 86 2.81 -6.39 6.53
N ARG A 87 2.41 -5.24 7.07
CA ARG A 87 1.36 -5.17 8.10
C ARG A 87 0.27 -4.23 7.62
N VAL A 88 -0.94 -4.75 7.56
CA VAL A 88 -2.14 -4.03 7.14
C VAL A 88 -2.99 -3.77 8.37
N TYR A 89 -3.51 -2.56 8.47
CA TYR A 89 -4.34 -2.13 9.58
C TYR A 89 -5.59 -1.42 9.07
N ARG A 90 -6.76 -1.79 9.59
CA ARG A 90 -8.02 -1.12 9.32
C ARG A 90 -8.33 -0.12 10.42
N PHE A 91 -8.76 1.08 10.04
CA PHE A 91 -9.24 2.07 11.01
C PHE A 91 -10.70 1.79 11.34
N TYR A 92 -11.04 1.75 12.63
CA TYR A 92 -12.42 1.79 13.07
C TYR A 92 -12.66 3.02 13.93
N THR A 93 -13.88 3.54 13.85
CA THR A 93 -14.26 4.75 14.56
C THR A 93 -14.49 4.41 16.03
N SER A 94 -13.55 4.81 16.90
CA SER A 94 -13.82 4.98 18.32
C SER A 94 -14.03 6.47 18.61
N SER A 95 -14.86 6.80 19.59
CA SER A 95 -15.34 8.14 19.96
C SER A 95 -14.25 9.12 20.49
N GLY A 96 -12.98 8.96 20.09
CA GLY A 96 -11.85 9.77 20.54
C GLY A 96 -10.97 10.27 19.39
N VAL A 97 -10.02 11.16 19.71
CA VAL A 97 -9.10 11.82 18.75
C VAL A 97 -8.17 10.82 18.04
N PHE A 98 -7.84 9.71 18.72
CA PHE A 98 -7.08 8.60 18.17
C PHE A 98 -8.03 7.47 17.80
N LYS A 99 -8.05 7.08 16.52
CA LYS A 99 -8.75 5.86 16.13
C LYS A 99 -7.91 4.66 16.55
N LYS A 100 -8.56 3.70 17.20
CA LYS A 100 -8.01 2.35 17.30
C LYS A 100 -7.96 1.74 15.90
N TYR A 101 -6.92 0.97 15.65
CA TYR A 101 -6.75 0.26 14.40
C TYR A 101 -6.55 -1.22 14.71
N GLU A 102 -7.19 -2.08 13.94
CA GLU A 102 -7.05 -3.53 14.04
C GLU A 102 -6.14 -4.05 12.94
N ARG A 103 -5.42 -5.13 13.23
CA ARG A 103 -4.58 -5.76 12.21
C ARG A 103 -5.46 -6.59 11.29
N VAL A 104 -5.36 -6.32 9.99
CA VAL A 104 -6.01 -7.09 8.95
C VAL A 104 -5.10 -8.26 8.56
N VAL A 105 -5.68 -9.45 8.51
CA VAL A 105 -4.98 -10.70 8.14
C VAL A 105 -5.38 -11.21 6.75
N SER A 106 -6.47 -10.69 6.18
CA SER A 106 -6.96 -11.03 4.85
C SER A 106 -7.62 -9.82 4.17
N LEU A 107 -7.40 -9.67 2.86
CA LEU A 107 -8.12 -8.71 2.00
C LEU A 107 -9.38 -9.33 1.37
N GLY A 108 -9.69 -10.59 1.66
CA GLY A 108 -10.79 -11.31 1.02
C GLY A 108 -10.53 -11.51 -0.47
N ASP A 109 -11.53 -11.21 -1.28
CA ASP A 109 -11.49 -11.31 -2.75
C ASP A 109 -10.83 -10.10 -3.43
N GLU A 110 -10.11 -9.26 -2.67
CA GLU A 110 -9.36 -8.14 -3.21
C GLU A 110 -7.85 -8.43 -3.29
N ALA A 111 -7.19 -7.78 -4.23
CA ALA A 111 -5.73 -7.67 -4.30
C ALA A 111 -5.30 -6.22 -4.15
N MET A 112 -4.20 -5.98 -3.45
CA MET A 112 -3.67 -4.65 -3.19
C MET A 112 -2.55 -4.32 -4.16
N ILE A 113 -2.63 -3.16 -4.78
CA ILE A 113 -1.53 -2.55 -5.53
C ILE A 113 -0.90 -1.51 -4.61
N PHE A 114 0.13 -1.93 -3.85
CA PHE A 114 0.74 -1.12 -2.80
C PHE A 114 1.33 0.18 -3.33
N ASP A 115 1.90 0.15 -4.54
CA ASP A 115 2.52 1.33 -5.14
C ASP A 115 1.52 2.46 -5.40
N LEU A 116 0.31 2.08 -5.86
CA LEU A 116 -0.79 3.00 -6.16
C LEU A 116 -1.62 3.38 -4.93
N GLY A 117 -1.58 2.59 -3.87
CA GLY A 117 -2.42 2.83 -2.70
C GLY A 117 -3.89 2.46 -2.91
N VAL A 118 -4.18 1.47 -3.76
CA VAL A 118 -5.54 1.01 -4.03
C VAL A 118 -5.63 -0.51 -3.97
N THR A 119 -6.84 -1.03 -3.87
CA THR A 119 -7.12 -2.44 -4.16
C THR A 119 -7.97 -2.58 -5.42
N VAL A 120 -8.00 -3.80 -5.94
CA VAL A 120 -8.80 -4.23 -7.07
C VAL A 120 -9.49 -5.54 -6.73
N VAL A 121 -10.63 -5.80 -7.36
CA VAL A 121 -11.28 -7.11 -7.27
C VAL A 121 -10.37 -8.13 -7.93
N ALA A 122 -10.08 -9.20 -7.21
CA ALA A 122 -9.34 -10.34 -7.72
C ALA A 122 -10.35 -11.45 -8.00
N ASP A 123 -10.68 -11.60 -9.27
CA ASP A 123 -11.55 -12.67 -9.74
C ASP A 123 -10.70 -13.85 -10.20
N ASP A 124 -11.14 -15.07 -9.90
CA ASP A 124 -10.47 -16.28 -10.39
C ASP A 124 -10.68 -16.44 -11.91
N GLU A 125 -11.68 -15.76 -12.48
CA GLU A 125 -11.94 -15.70 -13.92
C GLU A 125 -10.99 -14.74 -14.66
N ILE A 126 -10.38 -13.77 -13.97
CA ILE A 126 -9.45 -12.81 -14.55
C ILE A 126 -8.02 -13.30 -14.33
N GLU A 127 -7.45 -13.91 -15.37
CA GLU A 127 -6.09 -14.43 -15.35
C GLU A 127 -5.07 -13.31 -15.02
N GLY A 128 -4.41 -13.42 -13.86
CA GLY A 128 -3.25 -12.58 -13.50
C GLY A 128 -3.30 -11.90 -12.12
N ILE A 129 -4.48 -11.73 -11.50
CA ILE A 129 -4.61 -11.08 -10.18
C ILE A 129 -5.05 -12.09 -9.12
N ARG A 130 -4.16 -12.40 -8.17
CA ARG A 130 -4.43 -13.34 -7.07
C ARG A 130 -5.06 -12.64 -5.89
N ARG A 131 -6.13 -13.22 -5.36
CA ARG A 131 -6.81 -12.78 -4.14
C ARG A 131 -5.87 -12.73 -2.95
N ASN A 132 -6.17 -11.84 -2.01
CA ASN A 132 -5.48 -11.72 -0.73
C ASN A 132 -3.96 -11.50 -0.85
N CYS A 133 -3.54 -10.86 -1.95
CA CYS A 133 -2.15 -10.59 -2.24
C CYS A 133 -1.86 -9.09 -2.35
N ILE A 134 -0.61 -8.73 -2.07
CA ILE A 134 -0.07 -7.39 -2.16
C ILE A 134 0.99 -7.39 -3.25
N TYR A 135 0.74 -6.61 -4.29
CA TYR A 135 1.64 -6.36 -5.40
C TYR A 135 2.43 -5.08 -5.12
N PHE A 136 3.75 -5.16 -5.24
CA PHE A 136 4.64 -4.03 -4.98
C PHE A 136 5.91 -4.10 -5.80
N ASN A 137 6.46 -2.96 -6.15
CA ASN A 137 7.80 -2.88 -6.71
C ASN A 137 8.84 -3.05 -5.59
N ARG A 138 9.77 -4.00 -5.78
CA ARG A 138 10.83 -4.30 -4.83
C ARG A 138 11.96 -3.25 -4.82
N SER A 139 12.05 -2.45 -5.88
CA SER A 139 13.16 -1.54 -6.14
C SER A 139 12.83 -0.08 -5.81
N HIS A 140 13.61 0.51 -4.89
CA HIS A 140 13.80 1.97 -4.79
C HIS A 140 14.93 2.49 -5.71
N ASN A 141 15.70 1.59 -6.33
CA ASN A 141 16.91 1.91 -7.05
C ASN A 141 16.67 1.79 -8.56
N ARG A 142 16.74 2.92 -9.28
CA ARG A 142 16.38 3.07 -10.71
C ARG A 142 17.09 2.13 -11.70
N MET A 143 18.00 1.26 -11.23
CA MET A 143 18.81 0.36 -12.04
C MET A 143 18.27 -1.07 -12.17
N ASN A 144 17.48 -1.58 -11.20
CA ASN A 144 16.84 -2.89 -11.36
C ASN A 144 15.38 -2.69 -11.80
N ARG A 145 15.22 -2.77 -13.12
CA ARG A 145 13.97 -2.57 -13.85
C ARG A 145 13.25 -3.93 -13.91
N ASN A 146 12.05 -4.00 -13.31
CA ASN A 146 11.02 -5.05 -13.49
C ASN A 146 10.80 -6.08 -12.36
N ASP A 147 11.26 -5.84 -11.13
CA ASP A 147 10.96 -6.75 -10.01
C ASP A 147 9.63 -6.41 -9.32
N VAL A 148 8.50 -6.69 -9.99
CA VAL A 148 7.21 -6.76 -9.30
C VAL A 148 7.24 -8.01 -8.41
N SER A 149 6.98 -7.83 -7.13
CA SER A 149 6.91 -8.93 -6.17
C SER A 149 5.48 -9.07 -5.66
N LEU A 150 5.11 -10.33 -5.41
CA LEU A 150 3.85 -10.69 -4.80
C LEU A 150 4.08 -11.05 -3.33
N PHE A 151 3.24 -10.56 -2.44
CA PHE A 151 3.19 -10.98 -1.05
C PHE A 151 1.78 -11.44 -0.70
N ASN A 152 1.60 -12.72 -0.37
CA ASN A 152 0.32 -13.23 0.09
C ASN A 152 0.13 -12.88 1.58
N LEU A 153 -0.95 -12.17 1.90
CA LEU A 153 -1.15 -11.59 3.23
C LEU A 153 -1.47 -12.66 4.30
N GLU A 154 -2.17 -13.72 3.92
CA GLU A 154 -2.57 -14.82 4.80
C GLU A 154 -1.38 -15.75 5.10
N THR A 155 -0.73 -16.27 4.06
CA THR A 155 0.41 -17.19 4.23
C THR A 155 1.70 -16.47 4.63
N ARG A 156 1.75 -15.13 4.45
CA ARG A 156 2.91 -14.27 4.67
C ARG A 156 4.14 -14.66 3.85
N LYS A 157 3.92 -15.33 2.73
CA LYS A 157 4.98 -15.73 1.78
C LYS A 157 5.11 -14.70 0.68
N MET A 158 6.34 -14.53 0.23
CA MET A 158 6.67 -13.74 -0.94
C MET A 158 6.96 -14.67 -2.11
N GLU A 159 6.39 -14.35 -3.26
CA GLU A 159 6.67 -15.03 -4.52
C GLU A 159 7.17 -13.98 -5.52
N PRO A 160 8.28 -14.24 -6.23
CA PRO A 160 8.62 -13.43 -7.39
C PRO A 160 7.54 -13.64 -8.45
N LEU A 161 7.02 -12.54 -9.00
CA LEU A 161 6.21 -12.66 -10.21
C LEU A 161 7.16 -12.90 -11.36
N HIS A 162 7.13 -14.09 -11.94
CA HIS A 162 7.61 -14.27 -13.30
C HIS A 162 6.67 -13.43 -14.17
N MET A 163 7.13 -12.25 -14.60
CA MET A 163 6.37 -11.46 -15.54
C MET A 163 6.16 -12.30 -16.79
N PHE A 164 4.93 -12.30 -17.29
CA PHE A 164 4.54 -12.79 -18.60
C PHE A 164 5.63 -12.53 -19.64
N ASP A 165 5.82 -13.46 -20.59
CA ASP A 165 6.63 -13.31 -21.81
C ASP A 165 6.05 -12.20 -22.73
N GLY A 166 5.92 -10.99 -22.19
CA GLY A 166 5.47 -9.80 -22.88
C GLY A 166 6.65 -9.23 -23.66
N SER A 167 6.47 -9.18 -24.98
CA SER A 167 7.35 -8.66 -26.02
C SER A 167 8.31 -7.55 -25.59
N SER A 168 9.45 -7.51 -26.28
CA SER A 168 10.65 -6.66 -26.19
C SER A 168 10.48 -5.12 -26.18
N VAL A 169 9.40 -4.58 -25.66
CA VAL A 169 9.23 -3.14 -25.43
C VAL A 169 9.64 -2.84 -23.99
N GLN A 170 10.88 -2.38 -23.82
CA GLN A 170 11.45 -1.98 -22.53
C GLN A 170 10.69 -0.78 -21.94
N VAL A 171 9.58 -1.02 -21.24
CA VAL A 171 8.93 0.03 -20.44
C VAL A 171 9.71 0.15 -19.13
N SER A 172 10.43 1.26 -18.95
CA SER A 172 11.45 1.46 -17.91
C SER A 172 10.93 1.61 -16.47
N SER A 173 9.66 1.30 -16.22
CA SER A 173 9.00 1.43 -14.94
C SER A 173 7.72 0.62 -15.00
N VAL A 174 7.49 -0.28 -14.03
CA VAL A 174 6.18 -0.92 -13.86
C VAL A 174 5.18 0.20 -13.61
N ARG A 175 4.35 0.47 -14.61
CA ARG A 175 3.23 1.39 -14.51
C ARG A 175 1.99 0.51 -14.37
N TRP A 176 1.38 0.58 -13.20
CA TRP A 176 0.11 -0.06 -12.95
C TRP A 176 -0.95 0.66 -13.78
N PHE A 177 -1.34 0.06 -14.91
CA PHE A 177 -2.49 0.51 -15.69
C PHE A 177 -3.68 -0.34 -15.27
N LEU A 178 -4.59 0.28 -14.51
CA LEU A 178 -5.91 -0.28 -14.31
C LEU A 178 -6.78 0.24 -15.45
N PRO A 179 -7.28 -0.62 -16.36
CA PRO A 179 -8.32 -0.17 -17.27
C PRO A 179 -9.46 0.34 -16.38
N SER A 180 -9.85 1.59 -16.59
CA SER A 180 -11.02 2.16 -15.94
C SER A 180 -12.22 1.33 -16.37
N PHE A 181 -12.64 0.36 -15.54
CA PHE A 181 -13.87 -0.37 -15.74
C PHE A 181 -15.00 0.63 -15.54
N THR A 182 -15.53 1.14 -16.65
CA THR A 182 -16.82 1.81 -16.65
C THR A 182 -17.84 0.77 -16.21
N GLN A 183 -18.38 0.91 -15.00
CA GLN A 183 -19.63 0.24 -14.64
C GLN A 183 -20.69 0.75 -15.62
N THR A 184 -21.10 -0.12 -16.55
CA THR A 184 -22.36 0.02 -17.28
C THR A 184 -23.53 -0.34 -16.40
#